data_AF-A0A822WT52-F1
#
_entry.id   AF-A0A822WT52-F1
#
_cell.length_a   1.000
_cell.length_b   1.000
_cell.length_c   1.000
_cell.angle_alpha   90.00
_cell.angle_beta   90.00
_cell.angle_gamma   90.00
#
_symmetry.space_group_name_H-M   'P 1'
#
loop_
_entity.id
_entity.type
_entity.pdbx_description
1 polymer ?
#
loop_
_entity_poly.entity_id
_entity_poly.type
_entity_poly.pdbx_seq_one_letter_code
_entity_poly.pdbx_strand_id
1 'polypeptide(L)' 'MSPNRLQRQFNPDAPNERWVTDITYIRTHEGWLYLAVVVDLFSRKIIGWSMQSRMTKDIVLNALLMAV' A
#
# COMPACT_ATOMS: atom_id res chain seq x y z
N MET A 1 4.07 5.86 24.41
CA MET A 1 3.24 5.81 23.18
C MET A 1 3.81 6.81 22.19
N SER A 2 3.96 6.44 20.91
CA SER A 2 4.41 7.39 19.87
C SER A 2 3.22 8.22 19.36
N PRO A 3 3.37 9.54 19.11
CA PRO A 3 2.29 10.37 18.60
C PRO A 3 1.91 9.99 17.16
N ASN A 4 0.61 10.01 16.85
CA ASN A 4 0.14 9.89 15.47
C ASN A 4 0.54 11.15 14.69
N ARG A 5 1.58 11.01 13.86
CA ARG A 5 2.12 12.13 13.05
C ARG A 5 1.23 12.49 11.85
N LEU A 6 0.39 11.57 11.38
CA LEU A 6 -0.50 11.79 10.24
C LEU A 6 -1.65 12.75 10.61
N GLN A 7 -2.18 12.63 11.83
CA GLN A 7 -3.29 13.46 12.35
C GLN A 7 -4.51 13.52 11.41
N ARG A 8 -4.82 12.42 10.71
CA ARG A 8 -5.88 12.33 9.68
C ARG A 8 -5.76 13.36 8.54
N GLN A 9 -4.58 13.95 8.33
CA GLN A 9 -4.33 14.80 7.19
C GLN A 9 -3.95 13.91 5.99
N PHE A 10 -4.94 13.65 5.14
CA PHE A 10 -4.83 12.76 3.98
C PHE A 10 -4.62 13.51 2.65
N ASN A 11 -4.32 14.81 2.71
CA ASN A 11 -4.04 15.68 1.57
C ASN A 11 -2.74 16.45 1.86
N PRO A 12 -1.56 15.82 1.70
CA PRO A 12 -0.27 16.52 1.77
C PRO A 12 -0.13 17.55 0.65
N ASP A 13 0.80 18.49 0.81
CA ASP A 13 1.01 19.60 -0.14
C ASP A 13 1.98 19.24 -1.27
N ALA A 14 2.76 18.16 -1.13
CA ALA A 14 3.70 17.68 -2.12
C ALA A 14 3.70 16.14 -2.28
N PRO A 15 4.13 15.61 -3.45
CA PRO A 15 4.36 14.18 -3.63
C PRO A 15 5.35 13.61 -2.61
N ASN A 16 5.19 12.35 -2.26
CA ASN A 16 6.12 11.57 -1.43
C ASN A 16 6.27 12.02 0.04
N GLU A 17 5.38 12.88 0.54
CA GLU A 17 5.38 13.26 1.96
C GLU A 17 4.66 12.23 2.84
N ARG A 18 3.57 11.64 2.34
CA ARG A 18 2.70 10.75 3.10
C ARG A 18 2.15 9.66 2.18
N TRP A 19 2.35 8.42 2.59
CA TRP A 19 1.84 7.24 1.88
C TRP A 19 0.82 6.51 2.74
N VAL A 20 -0.12 5.85 2.08
CA VAL A 20 -1.04 4.90 2.71
C VAL A 20 -0.90 3.54 2.05
N THR A 21 -1.06 2.49 2.82
CA THR A 21 -1.05 1.12 2.32
C THR A 21 -2.34 0.41 2.70
N ASP A 22 -2.75 -0.52 1.85
CA ASP A 22 -3.87 -1.43 2.13
C ASP A 22 -3.54 -2.82 1.60
N ILE A 23 -4.16 -3.84 2.19
CA ILE A 23 -4.08 -5.22 1.72
C ILE A 23 -5.50 -5.74 1.55
N THR A 24 -5.82 -6.17 0.34
CA THR A 24 -7.10 -6.76 0.00
C THR A 24 -6.93 -8.12 -0.66
N TYR A 25 -8.05 -8.79 -0.94
CA TYR A 25 -8.09 -10.07 -1.61
C TYR A 25 -9.04 -10.02 -2.81
N ILE A 26 -8.60 -10.58 -3.93
CA ILE A 26 -9.29 -10.55 -5.22
C ILE A 26 -9.66 -11.99 -5.59
N ARG A 27 -10.93 -12.21 -5.94
CA ARG A 27 -11.41 -13.49 -6.45
C ARG A 27 -11.00 -13.67 -7.90
N THR A 28 -10.39 -14.79 -8.23
CA THR A 28 -10.08 -15.20 -9.61
C THR A 28 -10.69 -16.57 -9.91
N HIS A 29 -10.60 -17.00 -11.17
CA HIS A 29 -11.02 -18.36 -11.57
C HIS A 29 -10.12 -19.46 -10.97
N GLU A 30 -8.89 -19.11 -10.59
CA GLU A 30 -7.89 -20.05 -10.05
C GLU A 30 -7.80 -20.02 -8.51
N GLY A 31 -8.55 -19.12 -7.85
CA GLY A 31 -8.55 -19.02 -6.39
C GLY A 31 -8.65 -17.58 -5.91
N TRP A 32 -7.98 -17.29 -4.79
CA TRP A 32 -7.87 -15.96 -4.22
C TRP A 32 -6.44 -15.45 -4.38
N LEU A 33 -6.29 -14.18 -4.75
CA LEU A 33 -5.02 -13.48 -4.72
C LEU A 33 -5.09 -12.38 -3.68
N TYR A 34 -4.09 -12.30 -2.83
CA TYR A 34 -3.86 -11.14 -1.98
C TYR A 34 -3.16 -10.07 -2.81
N LEU A 35 -3.53 -8.81 -2.61
CA LEU A 35 -2.95 -7.64 -3.25
C LEU A 35 -2.58 -6.64 -2.15
N ALA A 36 -1.30 -6.27 -2.09
CA ALA A 36 -0.83 -5.13 -1.30
C ALA A 36 -0.58 -3.94 -2.22
N VAL A 37 -1.02 -2.75 -1.83
CA VAL A 37 -0.82 -1.50 -2.58
C VAL A 37 -0.22 -0.42 -1.69
N VAL A 38 0.63 0.42 -2.27
CA VAL A 38 1.17 1.65 -1.68
C VAL A 38 0.71 2.82 -2.53
N VAL A 39 0.02 3.77 -1.91
CA VAL A 39 -0.55 4.95 -2.57
C VAL A 39 0.09 6.22 -2.02
N ASP A 40 0.56 7.07 -2.93
CA ASP A 40 0.97 8.43 -2.60
C ASP A 40 -0.27 9.31 -2.36
N LEU A 41 -0.38 9.93 -1.17
CA LEU A 41 -1.59 10.66 -0.80
C LEU A 41 -1.76 11.98 -1.55
N PHE A 42 -0.68 12.57 -2.06
CA PHE A 42 -0.74 13.78 -2.89
C PHE A 42 -1.33 13.47 -4.27
N SER A 43 -0.65 12.59 -5.02
CA SER A 43 -0.99 12.31 -6.43
C SER A 43 -2.11 11.29 -6.61
N ARG A 44 -2.47 10.56 -5.55
CA ARG A 44 -3.41 9.43 -5.57
C ARG A 44 -2.97 8.27 -6.47
N LYS A 45 -1.71 8.24 -6.86
CA LYS A 45 -1.14 7.17 -7.69
C LYS A 45 -0.74 5.99 -6.83
N ILE A 46 -0.91 4.78 -7.39
CA ILE A 46 -0.27 3.57 -6.87
C ILE A 46 1.22 3.67 -7.25
N ILE A 47 2.08 3.76 -6.25
CA ILE A 47 3.53 3.87 -6.42
C ILE A 47 4.25 2.55 -6.16
N GLY A 48 3.56 1.56 -5.57
CA GLY A 48 4.07 0.21 -5.42
C GLY A 48 2.95 -0.79 -5.19
N TRP A 49 3.12 -2.02 -5.65
CA TRP A 49 2.15 -3.09 -5.46
C TRP A 49 2.80 -4.48 -5.52
N SER A 50 2.13 -5.48 -4.93
CA SER A 50 2.52 -6.88 -5.07
C SER A 50 1.32 -7.79 -4.89
N MET A 51 1.32 -8.94 -5.57
CA MET A 51 0.24 -9.94 -5.46
C MET A 51 0.80 -11.34 -5.23
N GLN A 52 0.16 -12.11 -4.36
CA GLN A 52 0.51 -13.50 -4.07
C GLN A 52 -0.73 -14.33 -3.74
N SER A 53 -0.66 -15.65 -3.94
CA SER A 53 -1.75 -16.59 -3.59
C SER A 53 -1.89 -16.82 -2.08
N ARG A 54 -0.95 -16.34 -1.27
CA ARG A 54 -0.95 -16.44 0.20
C ARG A 54 -0.63 -15.08 0.81
N MET A 55 -1.28 -14.77 1.94
CA MET A 55 -0.95 -13.58 2.73
C MET A 55 0.34 -13.85 3.51
N THR A 56 1.47 -13.36 3.00
CA THR A 56 2.80 -13.47 3.61
C THR A 56 3.33 -12.07 3.92
N LYS A 57 4.43 -11.97 4.69
CA LYS A 57 5.13 -10.68 4.86
C LYS A 57 5.69 -10.15 3.53
N ASP A 58 6.03 -11.05 2.61
CA ASP A 58 6.75 -10.72 1.38
C ASP A 58 5.87 -9.90 0.42
N ILE A 59 4.55 -10.09 0.43
CA ILE A 59 3.65 -9.26 -0.38
C ILE A 59 3.75 -7.77 0.01
N VAL A 60 3.88 -7.46 1.30
CA VAL A 60 3.99 -6.08 1.79
C VAL A 60 5.38 -5.53 1.53
N LEU A 61 6.42 -6.33 1.80
CA LEU A 61 7.80 -5.93 1.58
C LEU A 61 8.06 -5.62 0.10
N ASN A 62 7.57 -6.45 -0.81
CA ASN A 62 7.73 -6.24 -2.24
C ASN A 62 6.98 -4.99 -2.72
N ALA A 63 5.76 -4.76 -2.24
CA ALA A 63 5.00 -3.56 -2.59
C ALA A 63 5.71 -2.28 -2.10
N LEU A 64 6.31 -2.32 -0.89
CA LEU A 64 7.07 -1.21 -0.34
C LEU A 64 8.40 -0.98 -1.08
N LEU A 65 9.15 -2.04 -1.40
CA LEU A 65 10.41 -1.94 -2.14
C LEU A 65 10.23 -1.38 -3.56
N MET A 66 9.07 -1.60 -4.18
CA MET A 66 8.72 -1.01 -5.47
C MET A 66 8.47 0.51 -5.37
N ALA A 67 8.00 0.99 -4.22
CA ALA A 67 7.61 2.38 -3.99
C ALA A 67 8.77 3.32 -3.62
N VAL A 68 9.97 2.77 -3.39
CA VAL A 68 11.17 3.48 -2.91
C VAL A 68 12.14 3.76 -4.05
#